data_AF-A0A7G9SHM1-F1
#
_entry.id   AF-A0A7G9SHM1-F1
#
_cell.length_a   1.000
_cell.length_b   1.000
_cell.length_c   1.000
_cell.angle_alpha   90.00
_cell.angle_beta   90.00
_cell.angle_gamma   90.00
#
_symmetry.space_group_name_H-M   'P 1'
#
loop_
_entity.id
_entity.type
_entity.pdbx_description
1 polymer ?
#
loop_
_entity_poly.entity_id
_entity_poly.type
_entity_poly.pdbx_seq_one_letter_code
_entity_poly.pdbx_strand_id
1 'polypeptide(L)'
;MKFSIPLILAAALLSGCSAITPFSAPRSVAATAPAPQPPPYRWTQGNAPKAHKDMLATFSRGGLAPGEFVWAASVPQAGETRIVIDLLTQTAYAYRGPQLVGASSISSAKTGKVTPLGFWSVLEKKKFHRSRKYDNAPMPFMQRLDEYGIALHGGANPGYPASHGCVRLPMKFAEKLYALTRVGSKVVIEG
;
A
#
# COMPACT_ATOMS: atom_id res chain seq x y z
N MET A 1 42.97 101.27 -27.62
CA MET A 1 41.94 100.62 -28.46
C MET A 1 41.16 99.68 -27.56
N LYS A 2 39.85 99.93 -27.42
CA LYS A 2 38.91 99.18 -26.58
C LYS A 2 38.49 97.90 -27.32
N PHE A 3 38.49 96.75 -26.65
CA PHE A 3 37.67 95.60 -27.05
C PHE A 3 37.00 95.00 -25.81
N SER A 4 35.67 94.90 -25.91
CA SER A 4 34.72 94.35 -24.95
C SER A 4 34.43 92.86 -25.25
N ILE A 5 33.62 92.23 -24.37
CA ILE A 5 32.70 91.05 -24.59
C ILE A 5 33.23 89.70 -23.99
N PRO A 6 32.41 88.83 -23.35
CA PRO A 6 31.35 89.03 -22.35
C PRO A 6 31.40 88.01 -21.18
N LEU A 7 30.46 88.19 -20.25
CA LEU A 7 30.05 87.30 -19.15
C LEU A 7 29.51 85.94 -19.66
N ILE A 8 30.00 84.82 -19.10
CA ILE A 8 29.35 83.50 -19.23
C ILE A 8 28.79 83.10 -17.87
N LEU A 9 27.46 83.02 -17.79
CA LEU A 9 26.68 82.52 -16.67
C LEU A 9 26.72 80.98 -16.71
N ALA A 10 27.34 80.33 -15.73
CA ALA A 10 27.30 78.88 -15.57
C ALA A 10 26.06 78.49 -14.74
N ALA A 11 25.04 77.93 -15.40
CA ALA A 11 23.90 77.30 -14.73
C ALA A 11 24.25 75.85 -14.37
N ALA A 12 24.39 75.56 -13.08
CA ALA A 12 24.57 74.20 -12.57
C ALA A 12 23.19 73.50 -12.48
N LEU A 13 22.95 72.52 -13.35
CA LEU A 13 21.80 71.62 -13.26
C LEU A 13 22.11 70.49 -12.26
N LEU A 14 21.54 70.56 -11.06
CA LEU A 14 21.51 69.48 -10.09
C LEU A 14 20.54 68.38 -10.57
N SER A 15 21.07 67.36 -11.24
CA SER A 15 20.32 66.16 -11.63
C SER A 15 20.14 65.26 -10.40
N GLY A 16 18.98 65.38 -9.75
CA GLY A 16 18.57 64.50 -8.64
C GLY A 16 18.22 63.11 -9.16
N CYS A 17 19.14 62.15 -9.01
CA CYS A 17 18.85 60.73 -9.20
C CYS A 17 18.10 60.20 -7.98
N SER A 18 16.77 60.13 -8.06
CA SER A 18 15.96 59.36 -7.10
C SER A 18 16.24 57.87 -7.30
N ALA A 19 17.00 57.27 -6.39
CA ALA A 19 17.20 55.83 -6.35
C ALA A 19 15.90 55.16 -5.87
N ILE A 20 15.16 54.56 -6.81
CA ILE A 20 14.01 53.71 -6.53
C ILE A 20 14.56 52.38 -5.99
N THR A 21 14.33 52.08 -4.72
CA THR A 21 14.61 50.75 -4.17
C THR A 21 13.66 49.74 -4.79
N PRO A 22 14.15 48.65 -5.41
CA PRO A 22 13.25 47.62 -5.91
C PRO A 22 12.59 46.92 -4.73
N PHE A 23 11.26 46.96 -4.69
CA PHE A 23 10.44 46.20 -3.77
C PHE A 23 10.73 44.70 -3.97
N SER A 24 11.46 44.08 -3.04
CA SER A 24 11.61 42.62 -3.03
C SER A 24 10.29 41.99 -2.64
N ALA A 25 9.66 41.29 -3.58
CA ALA A 25 8.46 40.53 -3.33
C ALA A 25 8.72 39.47 -2.23
N PRO A 26 7.77 39.22 -1.31
CA PRO A 26 7.93 38.19 -0.30
C PRO A 26 8.09 36.82 -0.97
N ARG A 27 9.12 36.08 -0.55
CA ARG A 27 9.40 34.73 -1.03
C ARG A 27 8.22 33.82 -0.64
N SER A 28 7.46 33.38 -1.63
CA SER A 28 6.37 32.41 -1.44
C SER A 28 6.97 31.11 -0.87
N VAL A 29 6.73 30.86 0.42
CA VAL A 29 6.96 29.55 1.03
C VAL A 29 5.91 28.63 0.44
N ALA A 30 6.32 27.79 -0.52
CA ALA A 30 5.48 26.75 -1.08
C ALA A 30 4.91 25.92 0.08
N ALA A 31 3.59 25.94 0.24
CA ALA A 31 2.90 25.11 1.21
C ALA A 31 3.27 23.66 0.95
N THR A 32 3.92 23.02 1.93
CA THR A 32 4.20 21.59 1.87
C THR A 32 2.86 20.87 1.69
N ALA A 33 2.72 20.12 0.60
CA ALA A 33 1.51 19.34 0.35
C ALA A 33 1.21 18.47 1.58
N PRO A 34 -0.06 18.40 2.04
CA PRO A 34 -0.40 17.58 3.19
C PRO A 34 0.01 16.13 2.91
N ALA A 35 0.60 15.49 3.92
CA ALA A 35 0.99 14.09 3.81
C ALA A 35 -0.22 13.25 3.37
N PRO A 36 -0.03 12.22 2.50
CA PRO A 36 -1.11 11.35 2.07
C PRO A 36 -1.85 10.80 3.29
N GLN A 37 -3.15 11.07 3.37
CA GLN A 37 -3.98 10.52 4.46
C GLN A 37 -4.08 9.00 4.26
N PRO A 38 -4.00 8.19 5.33
CA PRO A 38 -4.18 6.75 5.21
C PRO A 38 -5.59 6.45 4.67
N PRO A 39 -5.77 5.35 3.94
CA PRO A 39 -7.07 5.03 3.37
C PRO A 39 -8.10 4.78 4.48
N PRO A 40 -9.41 5.04 4.24
CA PRO A 40 -10.43 5.10 5.28
C PRO A 40 -10.89 3.70 5.72
N TYR A 41 -10.10 3.03 6.57
CA TYR A 41 -10.45 1.71 7.13
C TYR A 41 -11.72 1.78 7.99
N ARG A 42 -12.61 0.79 7.83
CA ARG A 42 -13.77 0.62 8.73
C ARG A 42 -13.36 -0.04 10.04
N TRP A 43 -12.43 -0.99 9.99
CA TRP A 43 -11.79 -1.57 11.17
C TRP A 43 -10.32 -1.88 10.87
N THR A 44 -9.43 -1.39 11.74
CA THR A 44 -8.01 -1.68 11.69
C THR A 44 -7.41 -1.58 13.10
N GLN A 45 -6.39 -2.39 13.37
CA GLN A 45 -5.52 -2.29 14.54
C GLN A 45 -4.13 -1.79 14.11
N GLY A 46 -4.04 -1.14 12.95
CA GLY A 46 -2.81 -0.64 12.35
C GLY A 46 -2.00 -1.69 11.59
N ASN A 47 -2.46 -2.95 11.50
CA ASN A 47 -1.68 -4.01 10.85
C ASN A 47 -1.58 -3.80 9.33
N ALA A 48 -2.69 -3.48 8.67
CA ALA A 48 -2.73 -3.25 7.22
C ALA A 48 -1.94 -1.98 6.81
N PRO A 49 -2.14 -0.80 7.44
CA PRO A 49 -1.30 0.38 7.17
C PRO A 49 0.19 0.12 7.38
N LYS A 50 0.57 -0.57 8.47
CA LYS A 50 1.96 -0.92 8.72
C LYS A 50 2.47 -1.88 7.64
N ALA A 51 1.69 -2.90 7.27
CA ALA A 51 2.12 -3.87 6.29
C ALA A 51 2.31 -3.28 4.88
N HIS A 52 1.49 -2.28 4.52
CA HIS A 52 1.71 -1.50 3.31
C HIS A 52 3.04 -0.74 3.34
N LYS A 53 3.37 -0.09 4.47
CA LYS A 53 4.67 0.58 4.66
C LYS A 53 5.84 -0.41 4.59
N ASP A 54 5.70 -1.58 5.21
CA ASP A 54 6.72 -2.64 5.17
C ASP A 54 6.92 -3.15 3.73
N MET A 55 5.87 -3.23 2.90
CA MET A 55 5.96 -3.62 1.49
C MET A 55 6.71 -2.58 0.65
N LEU A 56 6.41 -1.29 0.86
CA LEU A 56 7.16 -0.18 0.25
C LEU A 56 8.64 -0.27 0.61
N ALA A 57 8.96 -0.49 1.90
CA ALA A 57 10.34 -0.56 2.38
C ALA A 57 11.09 -1.81 1.88
N THR A 58 10.41 -2.97 1.83
CA THR A 58 11.07 -4.26 1.53
C THR A 58 11.18 -4.53 0.03
N PHE A 59 10.18 -4.14 -0.76
CA PHE A 59 10.07 -4.49 -2.17
C PHE A 59 10.01 -3.29 -3.11
N SER A 60 10.01 -2.06 -2.57
CA SER A 60 9.83 -0.82 -3.36
C SER A 60 8.53 -0.85 -4.18
N ARG A 61 7.48 -1.49 -3.65
CA ARG A 61 6.16 -1.60 -4.29
C ARG A 61 5.13 -0.79 -3.53
N GLY A 62 4.51 0.18 -4.20
CA GLY A 62 3.34 0.92 -3.67
C GLY A 62 2.00 0.27 -4.00
N GLY A 63 1.99 -0.74 -4.86
CA GLY A 63 0.82 -1.52 -5.22
C GLY A 63 1.19 -2.70 -6.10
N LEU A 64 0.23 -3.61 -6.28
CA LEU A 64 0.38 -4.83 -7.06
C LEU A 64 -0.77 -4.93 -8.05
N ALA A 65 -0.46 -5.21 -9.32
CA ALA A 65 -1.47 -5.44 -10.34
C ALA A 65 -2.29 -6.71 -10.02
N PRO A 66 -3.48 -6.89 -10.63
CA PRO A 66 -4.26 -8.12 -10.47
C PRO A 66 -3.44 -9.36 -10.82
N GLY A 67 -3.34 -10.31 -9.90
CA GLY A 67 -2.55 -11.54 -10.09
C GLY A 67 -1.07 -11.42 -9.74
N GLU A 68 -0.57 -10.21 -9.48
CA GLU A 68 0.83 -9.96 -9.14
C GLU A 68 1.14 -10.24 -7.66
N PHE A 69 2.36 -10.71 -7.39
CA PHE A 69 2.91 -10.86 -6.06
C PHE A 69 4.42 -10.63 -6.06
N VAL A 70 4.96 -10.34 -4.88
CA VAL A 70 6.39 -10.29 -4.58
C VAL A 70 6.72 -11.26 -3.44
N TRP A 71 7.93 -11.80 -3.46
CA TRP A 71 8.41 -12.74 -2.45
C TRP A 71 9.90 -12.53 -2.21
N ALA A 72 10.32 -12.52 -0.95
CA ALA A 72 11.72 -12.32 -0.58
C ALA A 72 12.60 -13.47 -1.07
N ALA A 73 13.82 -13.14 -1.53
CA ALA A 73 14.78 -14.14 -1.99
C ALA A 73 15.23 -15.09 -0.87
N SER A 74 15.28 -14.59 0.37
CA SER A 74 15.57 -15.37 1.58
C SER A 74 14.45 -15.19 2.60
N VAL A 75 14.01 -16.30 3.18
CA VAL A 75 12.97 -16.36 4.21
C VAL A 75 13.61 -16.92 5.49
N PRO A 76 13.50 -16.24 6.64
CA PRO A 76 14.05 -16.74 7.90
C PRO A 76 13.54 -18.15 8.24
N GLN A 77 14.45 -19.02 8.68
CA GLN A 77 14.08 -20.40 9.05
C GLN A 77 13.20 -20.44 10.31
N ALA A 78 13.42 -19.52 11.25
CA ALA A 78 12.67 -19.39 12.49
C ALA A 78 11.74 -18.16 12.51
N GLY A 79 10.86 -18.10 13.50
CA GLY A 79 9.89 -17.02 13.69
C GLY A 79 8.45 -17.45 13.46
N GLU A 80 7.52 -16.75 14.10
CA GLU A 80 6.09 -17.00 13.91
C GLU A 80 5.64 -16.55 12.53
N THR A 81 4.81 -17.36 11.88
CA THR A 81 4.18 -16.99 10.61
C THR A 81 2.87 -16.25 10.89
N ARG A 82 2.74 -15.04 10.35
CA ARG A 82 1.53 -14.21 10.43
C ARG A 82 1.15 -13.66 9.05
N ILE A 83 -0.14 -13.61 8.78
CA ILE A 83 -0.70 -13.04 7.56
C ILE A 83 -1.52 -11.81 7.94
N VAL A 84 -1.39 -10.74 7.15
CA VAL A 84 -2.31 -9.60 7.19
C VAL A 84 -3.01 -9.54 5.85
N ILE A 85 -4.33 -9.46 5.88
CA ILE A 85 -5.18 -9.23 4.71
C ILE A 85 -5.76 -7.84 4.85
N ASP A 86 -5.50 -7.00 3.86
CA ASP A 86 -6.08 -5.67 3.72
C ASP A 86 -7.16 -5.75 2.62
N LEU A 87 -8.42 -5.69 3.04
CA LEU A 87 -9.56 -5.71 2.13
C LEU A 87 -9.74 -4.38 1.39
N LEU A 88 -9.27 -3.27 1.97
CA LEU A 88 -9.41 -1.93 1.40
C LEU A 88 -8.46 -1.76 0.21
N THR A 89 -7.22 -2.24 0.32
CA THR A 89 -6.24 -2.22 -0.78
C THR A 89 -6.15 -3.54 -1.55
N GLN A 90 -6.99 -4.53 -1.23
CA GLN A 90 -6.98 -5.87 -1.82
C GLN A 90 -5.57 -6.51 -1.85
N THR A 91 -4.87 -6.48 -0.71
CA THR A 91 -3.51 -7.00 -0.60
C THR A 91 -3.35 -7.97 0.58
N ALA A 92 -2.64 -9.07 0.37
CA ALA A 92 -2.18 -9.98 1.41
C ALA A 92 -0.70 -9.78 1.67
N TYR A 93 -0.31 -9.84 2.94
CA TYR A 93 1.06 -9.69 3.41
C TYR A 93 1.43 -10.91 4.27
N ALA A 94 2.55 -11.56 3.96
CA ALA A 94 3.05 -12.72 4.67
C ALA A 94 4.32 -12.36 5.45
N TYR A 95 4.32 -12.65 6.75
CA TYR A 95 5.44 -12.40 7.66
C TYR A 95 6.04 -13.70 8.18
N ARG A 96 7.34 -13.66 8.44
CA ARG A 96 8.07 -14.66 9.22
C ARG A 96 8.86 -13.94 10.31
N GLY A 97 8.40 -14.05 11.55
CA GLY A 97 8.86 -13.17 12.62
C GLY A 97 8.54 -11.70 12.30
N PRO A 98 9.48 -10.75 12.47
CA PRO A 98 9.26 -9.35 12.15
C PRO A 98 9.37 -9.04 10.65
N GLN A 99 9.91 -9.95 9.84
CA GLN A 99 10.22 -9.70 8.44
C GLN A 99 9.00 -9.96 7.55
N LEU A 100 8.66 -8.99 6.70
CA LEU A 100 7.75 -9.20 5.58
C LEU A 100 8.48 -10.02 4.50
N VAL A 101 7.94 -11.19 4.17
CA VAL A 101 8.56 -12.14 3.23
C VAL A 101 7.78 -12.31 1.94
N GLY A 102 6.57 -11.78 1.85
CA GLY A 102 5.83 -11.72 0.60
C GLY A 102 4.62 -10.82 0.69
N ALA A 103 4.19 -10.31 -0.46
CA ALA A 103 2.94 -9.57 -0.61
C ALA A 103 2.28 -9.94 -1.93
N SER A 104 0.95 -9.91 -1.99
CA SER A 104 0.18 -10.31 -3.17
C SER A 104 -1.09 -9.51 -3.30
N SER A 105 -1.48 -9.15 -4.52
CA SER A 105 -2.87 -8.75 -4.76
C SER A 105 -3.81 -9.93 -4.49
N ILE A 106 -5.02 -9.64 -4.03
CA ILE A 106 -6.05 -10.63 -3.69
C ILE A 106 -7.34 -10.33 -4.42
N SER A 107 -8.30 -11.27 -4.33
CA SER A 107 -9.70 -10.98 -4.61
C SER A 107 -10.59 -11.54 -3.50
N SER A 108 -11.19 -10.65 -2.71
CA SER A 108 -12.07 -10.96 -1.58
C SER A 108 -13.55 -11.08 -2.01
N ALA A 109 -14.47 -11.10 -1.03
CA ALA A 109 -15.90 -11.22 -1.26
C ALA A 109 -16.48 -10.07 -2.10
N LYS A 110 -17.32 -10.41 -3.09
CA LYS A 110 -18.09 -9.44 -3.88
C LYS A 110 -19.16 -8.73 -3.06
N THR A 111 -19.73 -7.65 -3.61
CA THR A 111 -20.91 -6.96 -3.05
C THR A 111 -22.03 -7.95 -2.69
N GLY A 112 -22.59 -7.80 -1.49
CA GLY A 112 -23.61 -8.73 -0.94
C GLY A 112 -23.04 -10.01 -0.32
N LYS A 113 -21.71 -10.17 -0.27
CA LYS A 113 -20.99 -11.21 0.48
C LYS A 113 -19.94 -10.56 1.38
N VAL A 114 -19.47 -11.30 2.38
CA VAL A 114 -18.55 -10.78 3.40
C VAL A 114 -17.32 -11.68 3.50
N THR A 115 -16.14 -11.05 3.44
CA THR A 115 -14.91 -11.63 4.01
C THR A 115 -14.81 -11.05 5.43
N PRO A 116 -14.95 -11.87 6.48
CA PRO A 116 -15.13 -11.35 7.83
C PRO A 116 -13.84 -10.74 8.39
N LEU A 117 -13.95 -9.54 8.94
CA LEU A 117 -12.85 -8.84 9.61
C LEU A 117 -12.53 -9.52 10.94
N GLY A 118 -11.30 -9.36 11.42
CA GLY A 118 -10.90 -9.80 12.76
C GLY A 118 -9.62 -10.61 12.80
N PHE A 119 -9.45 -11.31 13.93
CA PHE A 119 -8.30 -12.15 14.22
C PHE A 119 -8.67 -13.62 14.04
N TRP A 120 -7.88 -14.31 13.24
CA TRP A 120 -8.12 -15.69 12.83
C TRP A 120 -6.86 -16.52 13.02
N SER A 121 -7.04 -17.83 12.93
CA SER A 121 -5.94 -18.77 12.81
C SER A 121 -6.26 -19.81 11.75
N VAL A 122 -5.23 -20.34 11.09
CA VAL A 122 -5.40 -21.43 10.13
C VAL A 122 -5.84 -22.68 10.88
N LEU A 123 -7.07 -23.13 10.67
CA LEU A 123 -7.66 -24.29 11.32
C LEU A 123 -7.34 -25.59 10.58
N GLU A 124 -7.25 -25.52 9.25
CA GLU A 124 -7.05 -26.68 8.39
C GLU A 124 -6.31 -26.29 7.12
N LYS A 125 -5.54 -27.23 6.57
CA LYS A 125 -4.79 -27.03 5.33
C LYS A 125 -4.99 -28.21 4.38
N LYS A 126 -5.35 -27.95 3.12
CA LYS A 126 -5.44 -28.98 2.07
C LYS A 126 -4.82 -28.48 0.76
N LYS A 127 -3.84 -29.20 0.23
CA LYS A 127 -3.21 -28.87 -1.06
C LYS A 127 -4.21 -28.97 -2.21
N PHE A 128 -5.04 -30.01 -2.21
CA PHE A 128 -6.12 -30.21 -3.17
C PHE A 128 -7.44 -30.20 -2.40
N HIS A 129 -8.25 -29.17 -2.61
CA HIS A 129 -9.58 -29.07 -2.01
C HIS A 129 -10.59 -28.64 -3.08
N ARG A 130 -11.84 -29.06 -2.90
CA ARG A 130 -12.99 -28.65 -3.70
C ARG A 130 -14.10 -28.21 -2.76
N SER A 131 -14.69 -27.05 -3.04
CA SER A 131 -15.78 -26.53 -2.22
C SER A 131 -17.04 -27.38 -2.40
N ARG A 132 -17.51 -28.01 -1.33
CA ARG A 132 -18.80 -28.72 -1.32
C ARG A 132 -19.99 -27.77 -1.51
N LYS A 133 -19.85 -26.50 -1.11
CA LYS A 133 -20.91 -25.48 -1.14
C LYS A 133 -21.02 -24.77 -2.50
N TYR A 134 -19.96 -24.80 -3.30
CA TYR A 134 -19.87 -24.08 -4.57
C TYR A 134 -19.52 -25.04 -5.70
N ASP A 135 -20.41 -25.99 -5.96
CA ASP A 135 -20.34 -26.90 -7.11
C ASP A 135 -18.96 -27.54 -7.34
N ASN A 136 -18.35 -28.06 -6.26
CA ASN A 136 -17.02 -28.66 -6.31
C ASN A 136 -15.91 -27.76 -6.89
N ALA A 137 -16.07 -26.44 -6.80
CA ALA A 137 -15.09 -25.48 -7.30
C ALA A 137 -13.71 -25.72 -6.66
N PRO A 138 -12.63 -25.76 -7.46
CA PRO A 138 -11.29 -26.03 -6.96
C PRO A 138 -10.77 -24.90 -6.07
N MET A 139 -10.21 -25.28 -4.92
CA MET A 139 -9.56 -24.41 -3.94
C MET A 139 -8.15 -24.95 -3.65
N PRO A 140 -7.21 -24.85 -4.61
CA PRO A 140 -5.85 -25.32 -4.42
C PRO A 140 -5.15 -24.54 -3.30
N PHE A 141 -4.30 -25.24 -2.53
CA PHE A 141 -3.55 -24.68 -1.40
C PHE A 141 -4.46 -24.01 -0.35
N MET A 142 -5.64 -24.61 -0.12
CA MET A 142 -6.62 -24.10 0.83
C MET A 142 -6.07 -24.09 2.26
N GLN A 143 -6.30 -22.97 2.94
CA GLN A 143 -6.04 -22.74 4.36
C GLN A 143 -7.30 -22.16 5.01
N ARG A 144 -8.05 -22.98 5.74
CA ARG A 144 -9.36 -22.62 6.32
C ARG A 144 -9.17 -21.81 7.60
N LEU A 145 -10.01 -20.79 7.79
CA LEU A 145 -9.93 -19.83 8.89
C LEU A 145 -11.08 -19.98 9.89
N ASP A 146 -12.23 -20.51 9.47
CA ASP A 146 -13.40 -20.71 10.32
C ASP A 146 -14.09 -22.06 10.06
N GLU A 147 -15.10 -22.37 10.85
CA GLU A 147 -15.94 -23.56 10.67
C GLU A 147 -16.90 -23.48 9.47
N TYR A 148 -17.21 -22.27 8.99
CA TYR A 148 -18.16 -22.02 7.91
C TYR A 148 -17.56 -22.12 6.49
N GLY A 149 -16.23 -22.26 6.39
CA GLY A 149 -15.50 -22.50 5.15
C GLY A 149 -14.83 -21.26 4.54
N ILE A 150 -14.67 -20.16 5.29
CA ILE A 150 -13.83 -19.03 4.89
C ILE A 150 -12.37 -19.50 4.89
N ALA A 151 -11.67 -19.25 3.78
CA ALA A 151 -10.32 -19.73 3.58
C ALA A 151 -9.48 -18.78 2.72
N LEU A 152 -8.15 -18.92 2.85
CA LEU A 152 -7.19 -18.46 1.86
C LEU A 152 -6.96 -19.59 0.86
N HIS A 153 -6.99 -19.33 -0.46
CA HIS A 153 -6.68 -20.35 -1.45
C HIS A 153 -6.26 -19.74 -2.80
N GLY A 154 -5.61 -20.55 -3.64
CA GLY A 154 -5.31 -20.18 -5.02
C GLY A 154 -6.60 -20.03 -5.84
N GLY A 155 -6.69 -19.00 -6.66
CA GLY A 155 -7.85 -18.76 -7.51
C GLY A 155 -7.70 -17.56 -8.43
N ALA A 156 -8.71 -17.33 -9.28
CA ALA A 156 -8.73 -16.17 -10.17
C ALA A 156 -8.75 -14.86 -9.38
N ASN A 157 -7.92 -13.91 -9.79
CA ASN A 157 -7.91 -12.54 -9.28
C ASN A 157 -8.20 -11.57 -10.45
N PRO A 158 -9.47 -11.18 -10.66
CA PRO A 158 -9.86 -10.30 -11.75
C PRO A 158 -9.58 -8.81 -11.46
N GLY A 159 -8.94 -8.49 -10.33
CA GLY A 159 -8.61 -7.10 -9.94
C GLY A 159 -9.69 -6.40 -9.12
N TYR A 160 -10.75 -7.10 -8.74
CA TYR A 160 -11.80 -6.59 -7.86
C TYR A 160 -12.35 -7.72 -6.96
N PRO A 161 -13.05 -7.40 -5.86
CA PRO A 161 -13.68 -8.41 -5.01
C PRO A 161 -14.74 -9.21 -5.79
N ALA A 162 -14.52 -10.51 -5.94
CA ALA A 162 -15.37 -11.39 -6.74
C ALA A 162 -15.60 -12.79 -6.14
N SER A 163 -15.17 -13.03 -4.90
CA SER A 163 -15.37 -14.29 -4.20
C SER A 163 -16.72 -14.32 -3.45
N HIS A 164 -17.04 -15.46 -2.83
CA HIS A 164 -18.19 -15.60 -1.94
C HIS A 164 -17.85 -15.46 -0.43
N GLY A 165 -16.61 -15.07 -0.10
CA GLY A 165 -16.15 -14.94 1.29
C GLY A 165 -14.65 -15.22 1.44
N CYS A 166 -14.17 -16.24 0.73
CA CYS A 166 -12.75 -16.62 0.73
C CYS A 166 -11.84 -15.52 0.15
N VAL A 167 -10.57 -15.55 0.51
CA VAL A 167 -9.55 -14.68 -0.09
C VAL A 167 -8.82 -15.47 -1.16
N ARG A 168 -9.01 -15.06 -2.42
CA ARG A 168 -8.34 -15.68 -3.57
C ARG A 168 -6.97 -15.07 -3.79
N LEU A 169 -5.98 -15.93 -3.96
CA LEU A 169 -4.58 -15.61 -4.14
C LEU A 169 -4.08 -16.08 -5.52
N PRO A 170 -3.10 -15.41 -6.13
CA PRO A 170 -2.36 -15.94 -7.27
C PRO A 170 -1.77 -17.31 -6.94
N MET A 171 -1.80 -18.24 -7.90
CA MET A 171 -1.50 -19.67 -7.64
C MET A 171 -0.12 -19.89 -7.01
N LYS A 172 0.92 -19.26 -7.55
CA LYS A 172 2.30 -19.39 -7.05
C LYS A 172 2.48 -18.76 -5.65
N PHE A 173 1.75 -17.68 -5.35
CA PHE A 173 1.76 -17.10 -4.02
C PHE A 173 1.04 -18.01 -3.03
N ALA A 174 -0.11 -18.58 -3.41
CA ALA A 174 -0.86 -19.52 -2.58
C ALA A 174 -0.01 -20.75 -2.21
N GLU A 175 0.75 -21.29 -3.17
CA GLU A 175 1.70 -22.40 -2.94
C GLU A 175 2.80 -22.02 -1.93
N LYS A 176 3.47 -20.88 -2.13
CA LYS A 176 4.51 -20.38 -1.22
C LYS A 176 3.97 -20.11 0.18
N LEU A 177 2.82 -19.47 0.27
CA LEU A 177 2.15 -19.20 1.54
C LEU A 177 1.74 -20.50 2.25
N TYR A 178 1.24 -21.48 1.49
CA TYR A 178 0.90 -22.79 2.04
C TYR A 178 2.14 -23.51 2.57
N ALA A 179 3.31 -23.39 1.94
CA ALA A 179 4.54 -23.94 2.49
C ALA A 179 5.00 -23.21 3.78
N LEU A 180 4.84 -21.88 3.83
CA LEU A 180 5.28 -21.05 4.97
C LEU A 180 4.41 -21.19 6.22
N THR A 181 3.13 -21.44 6.04
CA THR A 181 2.12 -21.48 7.11
C THR A 181 2.01 -22.88 7.73
N ARG A 182 1.43 -22.93 8.93
CA ARG A 182 1.01 -24.17 9.61
C ARG A 182 -0.38 -23.99 10.19
N VAL A 183 -1.02 -25.08 10.60
CA VAL A 183 -2.20 -24.98 11.48
C VAL A 183 -1.82 -24.17 12.71
N GLY A 184 -2.66 -23.21 13.08
CA GLY A 184 -2.42 -22.23 14.14
C GLY A 184 -1.70 -20.95 13.69
N SER A 185 -1.19 -20.85 12.44
CA SER A 185 -0.65 -19.60 11.91
C SER A 185 -1.70 -18.49 11.98
N LYS A 186 -1.29 -17.30 12.41
CA LYS A 186 -2.20 -16.17 12.67
C LYS A 186 -2.54 -15.46 11.37
N VAL A 187 -3.81 -15.08 11.22
CA VAL A 187 -4.30 -14.29 10.08
C VAL A 187 -5.11 -13.12 10.65
N VAL A 188 -4.79 -11.90 10.24
CA VAL A 188 -5.56 -10.70 10.60
C VAL A 188 -6.19 -10.16 9.33
N ILE A 189 -7.49 -9.87 9.36
CA ILE A 189 -8.23 -9.32 8.23
C ILE A 189 -8.76 -7.94 8.63
N GLU A 190 -8.24 -6.89 8.00
CA GLU A 190 -8.59 -5.49 8.20
C GLU A 190 -9.16 -4.89 6.91
N GLY A 191 -9.91 -3.79 7.01
CA GLY A 191 -10.58 -3.16 5.87
C GLY A 191 -11.63 -2.14 6.28
#